data_AF-A0A5K1HMU5-F1
#
_entry.id   AF-A0A5K1HMU5-F1
#
_cell.length_a   1.000
_cell.length_b   1.000
_cell.length_c   1.000
_cell.angle_alpha   90.00
_cell.angle_beta   90.00
_cell.angle_gamma   90.00
#
_symmetry.space_group_name_H-M   'P 1'
#
loop_
_entity.id
_entity.type
_entity.pdbx_description
1 polymer ?
#
loop_
_entity_poly.entity_id
_entity_poly.type
_entity_poly.pdbx_seq_one_letter_code
_entity_poly.pdbx_strand_id
1 'polypeptide(L)'
;SNYLSLGLLVNHLPRDCERCSTRNILVIASTHIPQKVDPALIAPNKSNTCIKIRRLLIPQQRKHFFILSYTRGFRLEKKMSHTNGFGSITMGSNARDLVALTNEVLSISITQKKSIIDTNTIRSALHRQTWDCDP
;
A
#
# COMPACT_ATOMS: atom_id res chain seq x y z
N SER A 1 -20.19 -18.27 2.30
CA SER A 1 -20.45 -18.72 0.93
C SER A 1 -19.82 -17.76 -0.06
N ASN A 2 -18.81 -18.19 -0.84
CA ASN A 2 -18.26 -17.48 -2.04
C ASN A 2 -17.05 -18.20 -2.71
N TYR A 3 -16.66 -19.40 -2.28
CA TYR A 3 -15.49 -20.12 -2.83
C TYR A 3 -15.77 -20.90 -4.13
N LEU A 4 -17.04 -21.02 -4.54
CA LEU A 4 -17.45 -21.84 -5.68
C LEU A 4 -17.38 -21.11 -7.04
N SER A 5 -17.23 -19.78 -7.06
CA SER A 5 -17.34 -18.98 -8.29
C SER A 5 -16.02 -18.82 -9.06
N LEU A 6 -14.86 -18.93 -8.41
CA LEU A 6 -13.57 -18.79 -9.10
C LEU A 6 -13.27 -19.99 -10.01
N GLY A 7 -13.58 -21.21 -9.55
CA GLY A 7 -13.43 -22.44 -10.35
C GLY A 7 -14.32 -22.46 -11.59
N LEU A 8 -15.51 -21.83 -11.54
CA LEU A 8 -16.38 -21.64 -12.70
C LEU A 8 -15.86 -20.57 -13.67
N LEU A 9 -15.32 -19.45 -13.17
CA LEU A 9 -14.73 -18.41 -14.02
C LEU A 9 -13.55 -18.94 -14.85
N VAL A 10 -12.77 -19.84 -14.26
CA VAL A 10 -11.62 -20.49 -14.92
C VAL A 10 -12.06 -21.39 -16.07
N ASN A 11 -13.26 -21.98 -15.99
CA ASN A 11 -13.83 -22.77 -17.09
C ASN A 11 -14.44 -21.90 -18.21
N HIS A 12 -14.67 -20.60 -17.97
CA HIS A 12 -15.03 -19.62 -19.00
C HIS A 12 -13.81 -18.97 -19.67
N LEU A 13 -12.64 -19.05 -19.05
CA LEU A 13 -11.40 -18.76 -19.75
C LEU A 13 -11.18 -19.90 -20.76
N PRO A 14 -10.91 -19.57 -22.04
CA PRO A 14 -10.83 -20.57 -23.09
C PRO A 14 -9.75 -21.59 -22.71
N ARG A 15 -10.20 -22.81 -22.40
CA ARG A 15 -9.34 -23.95 -22.03
C ARG A 15 -8.43 -24.38 -23.19
N ASP A 16 -8.80 -23.98 -24.41
CA ASP A 16 -8.10 -24.24 -25.66
C ASP A 16 -7.54 -22.95 -26.27
N CYS A 17 -6.51 -22.37 -25.64
CA CYS A 17 -5.68 -21.33 -26.27
C CYS A 17 -4.52 -21.95 -27.06
N GLU A 18 -4.77 -23.03 -27.82
CA GLU A 18 -3.83 -23.50 -28.85
C GLU A 18 -4.32 -23.20 -30.27
N ARG A 19 -5.60 -22.85 -30.46
CA ARG A 19 -6.13 -22.43 -31.76
C ARG A 19 -7.12 -21.29 -31.60
N CYS A 20 -6.82 -20.20 -32.32
CA CYS A 20 -7.66 -19.04 -32.59
C CYS A 20 -7.54 -17.84 -31.63
N SER A 21 -6.89 -16.81 -32.19
CA SER A 21 -6.94 -15.38 -31.86
C SER A 21 -5.93 -14.85 -30.84
N THR A 22 -4.92 -14.18 -31.40
CA THR A 22 -3.99 -13.22 -30.84
C THR A 22 -4.73 -12.02 -30.19
N ARG A 23 -5.43 -12.23 -29.09
CA ARG A 23 -5.94 -11.15 -28.23
C ARG A 23 -5.24 -11.31 -26.90
N ASN A 24 -4.27 -10.44 -26.62
CA ASN A 24 -3.53 -10.43 -25.35
C ASN A 24 -4.47 -10.02 -24.21
N ILE A 25 -5.21 -10.99 -23.67
CA ILE A 25 -6.10 -10.80 -22.52
C ILE A 25 -5.25 -10.91 -21.25
N LEU A 26 -5.11 -9.78 -20.53
CA LEU A 26 -4.45 -9.73 -19.23
C LEU A 26 -5.50 -9.84 -18.12
N VAL A 27 -5.43 -10.91 -17.32
CA VAL A 27 -6.27 -11.09 -16.13
C VAL A 27 -5.44 -10.79 -14.88
N ILE A 28 -5.89 -9.85 -14.06
CA ILE A 28 -5.29 -9.53 -12.76
C ILE A 28 -6.26 -9.97 -11.66
N ALA A 29 -5.80 -10.88 -10.81
CA ALA A 29 -6.53 -11.30 -9.61
C ALA A 29 -5.70 -10.99 -8.37
N SER A 30 -6.37 -10.73 -7.24
CA SER A 30 -5.71 -10.52 -5.96
C SER A 30 -6.20 -11.52 -4.93
N THR A 31 -5.31 -11.95 -4.05
CA THR A 31 -5.62 -12.81 -2.92
C THR A 31 -4.78 -12.39 -1.72
N HIS A 32 -5.39 -12.43 -0.53
CA HIS A 32 -4.69 -12.22 0.74
C HIS A 32 -4.27 -13.55 1.41
N ILE A 33 -4.70 -14.70 0.86
CA ILE A 33 -4.36 -16.04 1.35
C ILE A 33 -4.05 -16.93 0.13
N PRO A 34 -2.79 -17.00 -0.32
CA PRO A 34 -2.43 -17.76 -1.53
C PRO A 34 -2.69 -19.27 -1.39
N GLN A 35 -2.67 -19.81 -0.17
CA GLN A 35 -2.95 -21.24 0.10
C GLN A 35 -4.40 -21.65 -0.15
N LYS A 36 -5.34 -20.71 -0.20
CA LYS A 36 -6.76 -20.97 -0.48
C LYS A 36 -7.11 -20.87 -1.96
N VAL A 37 -6.13 -20.55 -2.81
CA VAL A 37 -6.30 -20.49 -4.26
C VAL A 37 -6.01 -21.87 -4.84
N ASP A 38 -6.82 -22.29 -5.81
CA ASP A 38 -6.62 -23.54 -6.53
C ASP A 38 -5.19 -23.59 -7.13
N PRO A 39 -4.36 -24.59 -6.78
CA PRO A 39 -3.01 -24.74 -7.32
C PRO A 39 -2.94 -24.72 -8.85
N ALA A 40 -4.00 -25.17 -9.53
CA ALA A 40 -4.08 -25.14 -10.99
C ALA A 40 -4.05 -23.71 -11.57
N LEU A 41 -4.39 -22.69 -10.78
CA LEU A 41 -4.36 -21.27 -11.17
C LEU A 41 -3.05 -20.58 -10.88
N ILE A 42 -2.21 -21.17 -10.04
CA ILE A 42 -0.88 -20.66 -9.66
C ILE A 42 0.21 -21.40 -10.44
N ALA A 43 -0.15 -22.50 -11.10
CA ALA A 43 0.77 -23.31 -11.87
C ALA A 43 1.47 -22.45 -12.95
N PRO A 44 2.79 -22.60 -13.12
CA PRO A 44 3.60 -21.75 -14.00
C PRO A 44 3.22 -21.87 -15.48
N ASN A 45 2.41 -22.85 -15.85
CA ASN A 45 1.92 -23.07 -17.21
C ASN A 45 0.60 -22.34 -17.54
N LYS A 46 -0.08 -21.73 -16.56
CA LYS A 46 -1.39 -21.05 -16.74
C LYS A 46 -1.39 -19.58 -16.31
N SER A 47 -0.79 -19.27 -15.15
CA SER A 47 -0.57 -17.88 -14.72
C SER A 47 0.89 -17.52 -14.91
N ASN A 48 1.19 -16.74 -15.95
CA ASN A 48 2.57 -16.45 -16.35
C ASN A 48 3.36 -15.65 -15.30
N THR A 49 2.72 -15.04 -14.30
CA THR A 49 3.40 -14.22 -13.28
C THR A 49 2.63 -14.16 -11.96
N CYS A 50 3.30 -14.51 -10.84
CA CYS A 50 2.81 -14.26 -9.49
C CYS A 50 3.65 -13.16 -8.83
N ILE A 51 3.02 -12.04 -8.46
CA ILE A 51 3.68 -10.91 -7.81
C ILE A 51 3.39 -10.94 -6.32
N LYS A 52 4.40 -11.26 -5.51
CA LYS A 52 4.28 -11.23 -4.04
C LYS A 52 4.53 -9.82 -3.50
N ILE A 53 3.47 -9.13 -3.13
CA ILE A 53 3.55 -7.83 -2.45
C ILE A 53 3.99 -8.05 -0.99
N ARG A 54 5.08 -7.40 -0.59
CA ARG A 54 5.61 -7.42 0.79
C ARG A 54 5.42 -6.06 1.46
N ARG A 55 5.56 -6.02 2.78
CA ARG A 55 5.57 -4.79 3.58
C ARG A 55 6.63 -3.82 3.03
N LEU A 56 6.28 -2.54 2.89
CA LEU A 56 7.18 -1.54 2.34
C LEU A 56 8.41 -1.37 3.23
N LEU A 57 9.58 -1.23 2.59
CA LEU A 57 10.80 -0.82 3.27
C LEU A 57 10.63 0.62 3.78
N ILE A 58 11.26 0.95 4.91
CA ILE A 58 11.27 2.29 5.51
C ILE A 58 11.57 3.42 4.49
N PRO A 59 12.58 3.33 3.60
CA PRO A 59 12.79 4.34 2.57
C PRO A 59 11.62 4.49 1.58
N GLN A 60 10.93 3.39 1.25
CA GLN A 60 9.76 3.44 0.38
C GLN A 60 8.57 4.11 1.07
N GLN A 61 8.31 3.77 2.34
CA GLN A 61 7.27 4.41 3.15
C GLN A 61 7.44 5.93 3.17
N ARG A 62 8.66 6.42 3.39
CA ARG A 62 8.98 7.85 3.34
C ARG A 62 8.72 8.49 2.00
N LYS A 63 9.11 7.83 0.91
CA LYS A 63 8.85 8.32 -0.44
C LYS A 63 7.34 8.50 -0.67
N HIS A 64 6.54 7.52 -0.26
CA HIS A 64 5.08 7.61 -0.36
C HIS A 64 4.51 8.72 0.54
N PHE A 65 4.98 8.85 1.78
CA PHE A 65 4.59 9.95 2.67
C PHE A 65 4.86 11.32 2.04
N PHE A 66 6.05 11.50 1.46
CA PHE A 66 6.44 12.75 0.82
C PHE A 66 5.55 13.06 -0.38
N ILE A 67 5.29 12.08 -1.25
CA ILE A 67 4.40 12.23 -2.41
C ILE A 67 2.98 12.58 -1.94
N LEU A 68 2.47 11.87 -0.93
CA LEU A 68 1.10 12.07 -0.44
C LEU A 68 0.92 13.45 0.22
N SER A 69 1.93 13.91 0.96
CA SER A 69 1.93 15.26 1.55
C SER A 69 2.04 16.34 0.48
N TYR A 70 2.93 16.15 -0.49
CA TYR A 70 3.17 17.09 -1.59
C TYR A 70 1.93 17.27 -2.49
N THR A 71 1.28 16.17 -2.86
CA THR A 71 0.04 16.19 -3.65
C THR A 71 -1.11 16.89 -2.94
N ARG A 72 -1.06 16.99 -1.60
CA ARG A 72 -2.03 17.70 -0.77
C ARG A 72 -1.62 19.15 -0.44
N GLY A 73 -0.55 19.65 -1.04
CA GLY A 73 -0.10 21.04 -0.89
C GLY A 73 0.84 21.29 0.31
N PHE A 74 1.28 20.23 1.00
CA PHE A 74 2.19 20.36 2.14
C PHE A 74 3.61 19.99 1.75
N ARG A 75 4.59 20.72 2.28
CA ARG A 75 6.02 20.48 2.05
C ARG A 75 6.68 20.03 3.34
N LEU A 76 7.66 19.14 3.26
CA LEU A 76 8.47 18.80 4.44
C LEU A 76 9.54 19.87 4.67
N GLU A 77 9.90 20.08 5.93
CA GLU A 77 11.03 20.93 6.28
C GLU A 77 12.33 20.40 5.65
N LYS A 78 13.16 21.28 5.06
CA LYS A 78 14.39 20.89 4.38
C LYS A 78 15.40 20.16 5.30
N LYS A 79 15.36 20.42 6.61
CA LYS A 79 16.22 19.77 7.60
C LYS A 79 15.85 18.31 7.85
N MET A 80 14.63 17.91 7.50
CA MET A 80 14.08 16.58 7.75
C MET A 80 14.68 15.52 6.82
N SER A 81 15.01 15.87 5.58
CA SER A 81 15.57 14.93 4.59
C SER A 81 17.00 14.50 4.91
N HIS A 82 17.73 15.27 5.73
CA HIS A 82 19.15 15.06 6.02
C HIS A 82 19.46 14.65 7.46
N THR A 83 18.44 14.56 8.33
CA THR A 83 18.65 14.25 9.75
C THR A 83 18.33 12.79 10.05
N ASN A 84 19.26 12.11 10.73
CA ASN A 84 19.10 10.70 11.13
C ASN A 84 17.89 10.45 12.03
N GLY A 85 17.35 11.49 12.68
CA GLY A 85 16.15 11.40 13.52
C GLY A 85 14.87 11.10 12.74
N PHE A 86 14.73 11.62 11.52
CA PHE A 86 13.65 11.20 10.61
C PHE A 86 13.88 9.77 10.08
N GLY A 87 15.17 9.38 10.05
CA GLY A 87 15.74 8.10 9.62
C GLY A 87 15.20 6.84 10.32
N SER A 88 14.70 6.96 11.55
CA SER A 88 14.20 5.85 12.35
C SER A 88 12.68 5.83 12.52
N ILE A 89 11.97 6.90 12.14
CA ILE A 89 10.52 7.01 12.35
C ILE A 89 9.79 6.05 11.41
N THR A 90 9.09 5.07 11.99
CA THR A 90 8.21 4.15 11.25
C THR A 90 6.90 4.83 10.92
N MET A 91 6.66 5.12 9.64
CA MET A 91 5.47 5.83 9.15
C MET A 91 4.25 4.94 8.90
N GLY A 92 4.20 3.78 9.57
CA GLY A 92 3.17 2.76 9.36
C GLY A 92 3.64 1.59 8.50
N SER A 93 3.06 0.42 8.76
CA SER A 93 3.44 -0.83 8.11
C SER A 93 2.84 -0.99 6.72
N ASN A 94 1.62 -0.50 6.58
CA ASN A 94 0.74 -0.75 5.48
C ASN A 94 0.34 0.57 4.81
N ALA A 95 -0.16 0.50 3.59
CA ALA A 95 -0.64 1.69 2.88
C ALA A 95 -1.76 2.41 3.64
N ARG A 96 -2.63 1.65 4.33
CA ARG A 96 -3.70 2.21 5.17
C ARG A 96 -3.15 3.01 6.34
N ASP A 97 -2.22 2.42 7.10
CA ASP A 97 -1.57 3.07 8.25
C ASP A 97 -0.86 4.36 7.81
N LEU A 98 -0.17 4.32 6.66
CA LEU A 98 0.53 5.46 6.11
C LEU A 98 -0.44 6.61 5.77
N VAL A 99 -1.56 6.31 5.11
CA VAL A 99 -2.59 7.30 4.79
C VAL A 99 -3.22 7.87 6.07
N ALA A 100 -3.51 7.03 7.07
CA ALA A 100 -4.03 7.47 8.35
C ALA A 100 -3.06 8.41 9.07
N LEU A 101 -1.77 8.06 9.10
CA LEU A 101 -0.73 8.91 9.67
C LEU A 101 -0.61 10.24 8.92
N THR A 102 -0.61 10.22 7.59
CA THR A 102 -0.58 11.46 6.81
C THR A 102 -1.80 12.33 7.09
N ASN A 103 -3.01 11.76 7.13
CA ASN A 103 -4.22 12.52 7.45
C ASN A 103 -4.11 13.22 8.81
N GLU A 104 -3.63 12.53 9.84
CA GLU A 104 -3.41 13.12 11.16
C GLU A 104 -2.35 14.22 11.15
N VAL A 105 -1.20 13.99 10.52
CA VAL A 105 -0.15 15.01 10.38
C VAL A 105 -0.69 16.26 9.70
N LEU A 106 -1.46 16.10 8.63
CA LEU A 106 -2.05 17.21 7.91
C LEU A 106 -3.12 17.92 8.73
N SER A 107 -3.96 17.19 9.46
CA SER A 107 -4.95 17.75 10.39
C SER A 107 -4.31 18.64 11.45
N ILE A 108 -3.23 18.17 12.07
CA ILE A 108 -2.46 18.95 13.06
C ILE A 108 -1.81 20.16 12.39
N SER A 109 -1.25 20.00 11.19
CA SER A 109 -0.61 21.11 10.44
C SER A 109 -1.61 22.21 10.11
N ILE A 110 -2.82 21.85 9.67
CA ILE A 110 -3.93 22.78 9.39
C ILE A 110 -4.35 23.51 10.66
N THR A 111 -4.48 22.80 11.77
CA THR A 111 -4.82 23.39 13.07
C THR A 111 -3.78 24.40 13.53
N GLN A 112 -2.49 24.10 13.29
CA GLN A 112 -1.37 25.01 13.56
C GLN A 112 -1.20 26.10 12.49
N LYS A 113 -2.02 26.11 11.42
CA LYS A 113 -1.91 26.99 10.26
C LYS A 113 -0.53 26.92 9.56
N LYS A 114 0.08 25.74 9.55
CA LYS A 114 1.37 25.47 8.88
C LYS A 114 1.16 24.71 7.58
N SER A 115 1.86 25.12 6.53
CA SER A 115 1.99 24.37 5.26
C SER A 115 3.26 23.53 5.18
N ILE A 116 4.19 23.75 6.12
CA ILE A 116 5.45 23.02 6.24
C ILE A 116 5.34 22.03 7.39
N ILE A 117 5.57 20.76 7.11
CA ILE A 117 5.55 19.66 8.08
C ILE A 117 6.92 19.57 8.75
N ASP A 118 6.92 19.69 10.08
CA ASP A 118 8.10 19.56 10.94
C ASP A 118 8.12 18.20 11.70
N THR A 119 9.25 17.87 12.32
CA THR A 119 9.43 16.55 12.98
C THR A 119 8.55 16.43 14.21
N ASN A 120 8.25 17.55 14.84
CA ASN A 120 7.39 17.62 15.99
C ASN A 120 5.95 17.26 15.62
N THR A 121 5.44 17.73 14.47
CA THR A 121 4.09 17.42 13.99
C THR A 121 3.94 15.92 13.71
N ILE A 122 4.94 15.30 13.07
CA ILE A 122 4.93 13.85 12.82
C ILE A 122 4.97 13.06 14.14
N ARG A 123 5.81 13.49 15.08
CA ARG A 123 5.90 12.88 16.41
C ARG A 123 4.61 13.04 17.21
N SER A 124 3.96 14.19 17.15
CA SER A 124 2.65 14.43 17.77
C SER A 124 1.55 13.59 17.15
N ALA A 125 1.54 13.42 15.82
CA ALA A 125 0.58 12.55 15.15
C ALA A 125 0.75 11.08 15.57
N LEU A 126 1.99 10.58 15.59
CA LEU A 126 2.30 9.24 16.06
C LEU A 126 1.91 9.04 17.53
N HIS A 127 2.17 10.03 18.37
CA HIS A 127 1.75 9.99 19.76
C HIS A 127 0.23 9.87 19.87
N ARG A 128 -0.56 10.68 19.15
CA ARG A 128 -2.03 10.56 19.18
C ARG A 128 -2.51 9.20 18.68
N GLN A 129 -1.93 8.67 17.60
CA GLN A 129 -2.28 7.34 17.09
C GLN A 129 -2.05 6.22 18.11
N THR A 130 -0.99 6.30 18.91
CA THR A 130 -0.72 5.28 19.94
C THR A 130 -1.66 5.43 21.14
N TRP A 131 -2.00 6.66 21.54
CA TRP A 131 -2.79 6.93 22.74
C TRP A 131 -4.30 6.78 22.52
N ASP A 132 -4.81 7.09 21.32
CA ASP A 132 -6.21 6.84 20.96
C ASP A 132 -6.53 5.33 20.82
N CYS A 133 -5.51 4.46 20.93
CA CYS A 133 -5.64 3.00 20.92
C CYS A 133 -5.62 2.35 22.33
N ASP A 134 -5.50 3.12 23.41
CA ASP A 134 -5.64 2.57 24.76
C ASP A 134 -7.14 2.53 25.14
N PRO A 135 -7.72 1.33 25.42
CA PRO A 135 -9.13 1.15 25.76
C PRO A 135 -9.53 1.69 27.13
#